data_AF-A0A6C0DW07-F1
#
_entry.id   AF-A0A6C0DW07-F1
#
_cell.length_a   1.000
_cell.length_b   1.000
_cell.length_c   1.000
_cell.angle_alpha   90.00
_cell.angle_beta   90.00
_cell.angle_gamma   90.00
#
_symmetry.space_group_name_H-M   'P 1'
#
loop_
_entity.id
_entity.type
_entity.pdbx_description
1 polymer ?
#
loop_
_entity_poly.entity_id
_entity_poly.type
_entity_poly.pdbx_seq_one_letter_code
_entity_poly.pdbx_strand_id
1 'polypeptide(L)' 'MFEEEMKMLLDKDWEEDEYKLISRLMENLVYYKRLMPKTLKSDIIEALELCNKLKVELDVLRKKIHDLNSSI' A
#
# COMPACT_ATOMS: atom_id res chain seq x y z
N MET A 1 6.05 12.01 2.26
CA MET A 1 6.44 11.89 3.70
C MET A 1 5.99 10.53 4.26
N PHE A 2 6.60 10.01 5.35
CA PHE A 2 6.24 8.69 5.92
C PHE A 2 4.72 8.52 6.14
N GLU A 3 4.09 9.49 6.79
CA GLU A 3 2.64 9.48 7.05
C GLU A 3 1.78 9.62 5.78
N GLU A 4 2.32 10.26 4.75
CA GLU A 4 1.64 10.46 3.46
C GLU A 4 1.61 9.15 2.67
N GLU A 5 2.73 8.43 2.58
CA GLU A 5 2.79 7.14 1.90
C GLU A 5 1.89 6.09 2.57
N MET A 6 1.83 6.09 3.90
CA MET A 6 0.90 5.22 4.65
C MET A 6 -0.56 5.54 4.32
N LYS A 7 -0.91 6.82 4.30
CA LYS A 7 -2.27 7.26 3.97
C LYS A 7 -2.63 6.89 2.54
N MET A 8 -1.74 7.17 1.59
CA MET A 8 -1.94 6.80 0.18
C MET A 8 -2.16 5.31 0.00
N LEU A 9 -1.47 4.48 0.77
CA LEU A 9 -1.63 3.03 0.70
C LEU A 9 -2.96 2.57 1.30
N LEU A 10 -3.41 3.17 2.41
CA LEU A 10 -4.70 2.86 3.04
C LEU A 10 -5.91 3.29 2.20
N ASP A 11 -5.79 4.39 1.47
CA ASP A 11 -6.88 4.95 0.65
C ASP A 11 -7.11 4.15 -0.66
N LYS A 12 -6.34 3.09 -0.93
CA LYS A 12 -6.50 2.26 -2.13
C LYS A 12 -7.60 1.23 -1.97
N ASP A 13 -8.13 0.80 -3.11
CA ASP A 13 -9.20 -0.18 -3.17
C ASP A 13 -8.63 -1.59 -2.96
N TRP A 14 -8.67 -2.05 -1.71
CA TRP A 14 -8.17 -3.36 -1.30
C TRP A 14 -9.30 -4.36 -1.14
N GLU A 15 -9.02 -5.63 -1.41
CA GLU A 15 -9.93 -6.69 -0.97
C GLU A 15 -9.94 -6.78 0.56
N GLU A 16 -11.00 -7.32 1.14
CA GLU A 16 -11.22 -7.27 2.59
C GLU A 16 -10.04 -7.82 3.41
N ASP A 17 -9.48 -8.96 2.99
CA ASP A 17 -8.35 -9.59 3.67
C ASP A 17 -7.04 -8.81 3.48
N GLU A 18 -6.84 -8.22 2.29
CA GLU A 18 -5.71 -7.34 2.00
C GLU A 18 -5.80 -6.08 2.88
N TYR A 19 -6.98 -5.48 2.98
CA TYR A 19 -7.24 -4.29 3.79
C TYR A 19 -6.95 -4.53 5.27
N LYS A 20 -7.40 -5.67 5.82
CA LYS A 20 -7.12 -6.05 7.22
C LYS A 20 -5.63 -6.16 7.48
N LEU A 21 -4.88 -6.77 6.55
CA LEU A 21 -3.43 -6.90 6.67
C LEU A 21 -2.74 -5.53 6.63
N ILE A 22 -3.06 -4.71 5.63
CA ILE A 22 -2.47 -3.38 5.45
C ILE A 22 -2.79 -2.48 6.65
N SER A 23 -4.03 -2.49 7.14
CA SER A 23 -4.43 -1.71 8.32
C SER A 23 -3.62 -2.07 9.55
N ARG A 24 -3.48 -3.37 9.86
CA ARG A 24 -2.66 -3.85 10.98
C ARG A 24 -1.18 -3.49 10.82
N LEU A 25 -0.65 -3.53 9.61
CA LEU A 25 0.72 -3.09 9.33
C LEU A 25 0.88 -1.60 9.62
N MET A 26 -0.07 -0.77 9.17
CA MET A 26 -0.03 0.67 9.40
C MET A 26 -0.11 1.00 10.90
N GLU A 27 -1.00 0.34 11.65
CA GLU A 27 -1.09 0.51 13.11
C GLU A 27 0.24 0.21 13.81
N ASN A 28 0.88 -0.91 13.46
CA ASN A 28 2.19 -1.28 13.99
C ASN A 28 3.26 -0.23 13.64
N LEU A 29 3.28 0.23 12.40
CA LEU A 29 4.21 1.27 11.96
C LEU A 29 4.01 2.57 12.74
N VAL A 30 2.77 3.02 12.96
CA VAL A 30 2.47 4.20 13.78
C VAL A 30 2.95 4.00 15.22
N TYR A 31 2.67 2.84 15.80
CA TYR A 31 3.02 2.52 17.18
C TYR A 31 4.55 2.56 17.40
N TYR A 32 5.32 1.92 16.51
CA TYR A 32 6.76 1.81 16.65
C TYR A 32 7.55 3.00 16.05
N LYS A 33 6.92 3.95 15.33
CA LYS A 33 7.66 4.98 14.58
C LYS A 33 8.65 5.82 15.37
N ARG A 34 8.41 6.03 16.66
CA ARG A 34 9.31 6.79 17.54
C ARG A 34 10.52 5.99 18.01
N LEU A 35 10.44 4.66 17.92
CA LEU A 35 11.48 3.71 18.33
C LEU A 35 12.30 3.21 17.14
N MET A 36 11.87 3.48 15.91
CA MET A 36 12.55 3.00 14.70
C MET A 36 13.86 3.77 14.45
N PRO A 37 14.98 3.05 14.19
CA PRO A 37 16.20 3.65 13.66
C PRO A 37 15.94 4.43 12.37
N LYS A 38 16.71 5.50 12.13
CA LYS A 38 16.56 6.33 10.92
C LYS A 38 16.71 5.54 9.62
N THR A 39 17.63 4.58 9.58
CA THR A 39 17.86 3.70 8.43
C THR A 39 16.64 2.84 8.15
N LEU A 40 16.13 2.13 9.17
CA LEU A 40 14.92 1.33 9.06
C LEU A 40 13.71 2.17 8.62
N LYS A 41 13.60 3.40 9.12
CA LYS A 41 12.53 4.32 8.68
C LYS A 41 12.66 4.66 7.20
N SER A 42 13.87 4.83 6.66
CA SER A 42 14.10 5.05 5.22
C SER A 42 13.65 3.83 4.41
N ASP A 43 14.10 2.64 4.81
CA ASP A 43 13.77 1.38 4.11
C ASP A 43 12.24 1.17 4.06
N ILE A 44 11.54 1.50 5.15
CA ILE A 44 10.08 1.41 5.21
C ILE A 44 9.41 2.43 4.29
N ILE A 45 9.93 3.66 4.17
CA ILE A 45 9.38 4.66 3.23
C ILE A 45 9.50 4.13 1.81
N GLU A 46 10.68 3.65 1.43
CA GLU A 46 10.93 3.09 0.09
C GLU A 46 10.02 1.88 -0.19
N ALA A 47 9.80 1.02 0.82
CA ALA A 47 8.87 -0.09 0.71
C ALA A 47 7.41 0.38 0.54
N LEU A 48 6.98 1.42 1.27
CA LEU A 48 5.63 1.99 1.13
C LEU A 48 5.43 2.61 -0.26
N GLU A 49 6.41 3.37 -0.75
CA GLU A 49 6.42 3.95 -2.10
C GLU A 49 6.31 2.86 -3.18
N LEU A 50 7.05 1.76 -3.03
CA LEU A 50 6.98 0.61 -3.92
C LEU A 50 5.62 -0.08 -3.88
N CYS A 51 5.07 -0.33 -2.68
CA CYS A 51 3.72 -0.89 -2.51
C CYS A 51 2.67 -0.01 -3.17
N ASN A 52 2.78 1.32 -2.99
CA ASN A 52 1.91 2.29 -3.64
C ASN A 52 1.99 2.14 -5.16
N LYS A 53 3.20 2.16 -5.74
CA LYS A 53 3.39 2.01 -7.19
C LYS A 53 2.79 0.69 -7.71
N LEU A 54 3.14 -0.43 -7.09
CA LEU A 54 2.69 -1.76 -7.52
C LEU A 54 1.18 -1.93 -7.46
N LYS A 55 0.52 -1.35 -6.44
CA LYS A 55 -0.94 -1.40 -6.35
C LYS A 55 -1.62 -0.65 -7.51
N VAL A 56 -1.10 0.52 -7.91
CA VAL A 56 -1.63 1.23 -9.09
C VAL A 56 -1.49 0.36 -10.34
N GLU A 57 -0.32 -0.23 -10.55
CA GLU A 57 -0.07 -1.10 -11.71
C GLU A 57 -1.02 -2.31 -11.73
N LEU A 58 -1.23 -2.94 -10.57
CA LEU A 58 -2.17 -4.04 -10.41
C LEU A 58 -3.61 -3.63 -10.74
N ASP A 59 -4.06 -2.47 -10.25
CA ASP A 59 -5.43 -1.98 -10.50
C ASP A 59 -5.65 -1.67 -11.98
N VAL A 60 -4.65 -1.08 -12.65
CA VAL A 60 -4.68 -0.86 -14.10
C VAL A 60 -4.79 -2.19 -14.86
N LEU A 61 -4.04 -3.22 -14.45
CA LEU A 61 -4.10 -4.54 -15.07
C LEU A 61 -5.44 -5.23 -14.84
N ARG A 62 -5.96 -5.22 -13.60
CA ARG A 62 -7.28 -5.77 -13.26
C ARG A 62 -8.38 -5.11 -14.09
N LYS A 63 -8.33 -3.78 -14.24
CA LYS A 63 -9.26 -3.05 -15.09
C LYS A 63 -9.17 -3.47 -16.57
N LYS A 64 -7.97 -3.56 -17.13
CA LYS A 64 -7.78 -4.02 -18.53
C LYS A 64 -8.36 -5.42 -18.76
N ILE A 65 -8.14 -6.34 -17.83
CA ILE A 65 -8.67 -7.70 -17.91
C ILE A 65 -10.20 -7.69 -17.84
N HIS A 66 -10.78 -6.90 -16.92
CA HIS A 66 -12.23 -6.75 -16.81
C HIS A 66 -12.85 -6.21 -18.12
N ASP A 67 -12.27 -5.16 -18.71
CA ASP A 67 -12.76 -4.53 -19.93
C ASP A 67 -12.69 -5.50 -21.14
N LEU A 68 -11.62 -6.31 -21.22
CA LEU A 68 -11.47 -7.37 -22.22
C LEU A 68 -12.54 -8.46 -22.06
N ASN A 69 -12.77 -8.92 -20.83
CA ASN A 69 -13.77 -9.95 -20.54
C ASN A 69 -15.21 -9.46 -20.75
N SER A 70 -15.44 -8.16 -20.64
CA SER A 70 -16.76 -7.53 -20.86
C SER A 70 -17.07 -7.28 -22.35
N SER A 71 -16.08 -7.47 -23.23
CA SER A 71 -16.19 -7.22 -24.69
C SER A 71 -16.40 -8.50 -25.51
N ILE A 72 -16.52 -9.66 -24.85
CA ILE A 72 -16.77 -11.00 -25.42
C ILE A 72 -18.16 -11.45 -24.98
#